data_AF-A0A0N0JYJ5-F1
#
_entry.id   AF-A0A0N0JYJ5-F1
#
_cell.length_a   1.000
_cell.length_b   1.000
_cell.length_c   1.000
_cell.angle_alpha   90.00
_cell.angle_beta   90.00
_cell.angle_gamma   90.00
#
_symmetry.space_group_name_H-M   'P 1'
#
loop_
_entity.id
_entity.type
_entity.pdbx_description
1 polymer ?
#
loop_
_entity_poly.entity_id
_entity_poly.type
_entity_poly.pdbx_seq_one_letter_code
_entity_poly.pdbx_strand_id
1 'polypeptide(L)'
;MANENVNKGQQPEALATFAASARNDGKKPDDVGLTATPETGPVPTSSEKKAEAATKVLREGVLKRDQGADEAVDALPDRTRES
;
A
#
# COMPACT_ATOMS: atom_id res chain seq x y z
N MET A 1 -40.68 -3.74 -14.85
CA MET A 1 -39.56 -2.94 -14.32
C MET A 1 -38.34 -3.84 -14.34
N ALA A 2 -37.40 -3.65 -15.26
CA ALA A 2 -36.20 -4.47 -15.36
C ALA A 2 -35.03 -3.55 -15.70
N ASN A 3 -34.21 -3.21 -14.71
CA ASN A 3 -32.96 -2.50 -14.92
C ASN A 3 -31.99 -2.68 -13.72
N GLU A 4 -31.76 -3.93 -13.31
CA GLU A 4 -30.94 -4.24 -12.12
C GLU A 4 -29.60 -4.94 -12.43
N ASN A 5 -29.21 -5.08 -13.71
CA ASN A 5 -28.03 -5.89 -14.09
C ASN A 5 -27.00 -5.20 -15.01
N VAL A 6 -27.02 -3.87 -15.16
CA VAL A 6 -26.06 -3.19 -16.06
C VAL A 6 -24.63 -3.09 -15.48
N ASN A 7 -24.43 -3.31 -14.17
CA ASN A 7 -23.18 -2.89 -13.50
C ASN A 7 -22.32 -3.98 -12.84
N LYS A 8 -22.64 -5.27 -12.96
CA LYS A 8 -21.74 -6.33 -12.46
C LYS A 8 -20.81 -6.81 -13.56
N GLY A 9 -19.55 -6.36 -13.50
CA GLY A 9 -18.46 -6.84 -14.39
C GLY A 9 -18.06 -5.88 -15.50
N GLN A 10 -18.70 -4.71 -15.62
CA GLN A 10 -18.18 -3.65 -16.48
C GLN A 10 -17.00 -2.97 -15.77
N GLN A 11 -15.84 -2.97 -16.42
CA GLN A 11 -14.61 -2.29 -15.97
C GLN A 11 -14.38 -1.05 -16.85
N PRO A 12 -15.24 -0.02 -16.76
CA PRO A 12 -15.15 1.15 -17.64
C PRO A 12 -13.81 1.87 -17.51
N GLU A 13 -13.22 1.88 -16.31
CA GLU A 13 -11.90 2.46 -16.06
C GLU A 13 -10.77 1.67 -16.73
N ALA A 14 -10.86 0.34 -16.77
CA ALA A 14 -9.88 -0.50 -17.47
C ALA A 14 -9.95 -0.27 -18.98
N LEU A 15 -11.17 -0.12 -19.54
CA LEU A 15 -11.37 0.21 -20.95
C LEU A 15 -10.86 1.61 -21.30
N ALA A 16 -11.13 2.60 -20.45
CA ALA A 16 -10.60 3.95 -20.61
C ALA A 16 -9.07 3.96 -20.57
N THR A 17 -8.48 3.22 -19.62
CA THR A 17 -7.02 3.06 -19.50
C THR A 17 -6.41 2.41 -20.73
N PHE A 18 -7.03 1.35 -21.25
CA PHE A 18 -6.59 0.66 -22.46
C PHE A 18 -6.66 1.57 -23.70
N ALA A 19 -7.77 2.30 -23.88
CA ALA A 19 -7.93 3.22 -25.00
C ALA A 19 -6.92 4.37 -24.94
N ALA A 20 -6.63 4.88 -23.74
CA ALA A 20 -5.65 5.93 -23.53
C ALA A 20 -4.21 5.46 -23.78
N SER A 21 -3.84 4.26 -23.31
CA SER A 21 -2.49 3.70 -23.53
C SER A 21 -2.23 3.32 -24.99
N ALA A 22 -3.24 2.81 -25.70
CA ALA A 22 -3.14 2.51 -27.14
C ALA A 22 -2.77 3.73 -27.99
N ARG A 23 -3.12 4.93 -27.54
CA ARG A 23 -2.82 6.21 -28.21
C ARG A 23 -1.49 6.84 -27.79
N ASN A 24 -0.81 6.27 -26.78
CA ASN A 24 0.39 6.82 -26.16
C ASN A 24 1.52 5.77 -26.11
N ASP A 25 1.81 5.12 -27.25
CA ASP A 25 2.86 4.10 -27.39
C ASP A 25 2.79 2.96 -26.35
N GLY A 26 1.60 2.60 -25.91
CA GLY A 26 1.38 1.58 -24.88
C GLY A 26 1.66 2.05 -23.44
N LYS A 27 2.04 3.32 -23.23
CA LYS A 27 2.21 3.91 -21.91
C LYS A 27 0.90 4.49 -21.42
N LYS A 28 0.48 4.06 -20.23
CA LYS A 28 -0.64 4.66 -19.52
C LYS A 28 -0.34 6.14 -19.21
N PRO A 29 -1.19 7.10 -19.61
CA PRO A 29 -1.04 8.50 -19.20
C PRO A 29 -1.13 8.67 -17.68
N ASP A 30 -0.37 9.64 -17.14
CA ASP A 30 -0.26 9.87 -15.69
C ASP A 30 -1.56 10.37 -15.04
N ASP A 31 -2.45 10.96 -15.83
CA ASP A 31 -3.76 11.48 -15.43
C ASP A 31 -4.86 10.41 -15.40
N VAL A 32 -4.57 9.19 -15.88
CA VAL A 32 -5.52 8.09 -15.90
C VAL A 32 -5.29 7.17 -14.70
N GLY A 33 -6.35 6.87 -13.94
CA GLY A 33 -6.35 5.97 -12.79
C GLY A 33 -6.02 6.64 -11.44
N LEU A 34 -5.96 5.83 -10.38
CA LEU A 34 -5.80 6.32 -9.01
C LEU A 34 -4.33 6.56 -8.66
N THR A 35 -4.04 7.74 -8.12
CA THR A 35 -2.77 8.07 -7.48
C THR A 35 -2.95 8.11 -5.97
N ALA A 36 -1.89 7.78 -5.22
CA ALA A 36 -1.97 7.81 -3.78
C ALA A 36 -2.03 9.25 -3.27
N THR A 37 -2.98 9.52 -2.39
CA THR A 37 -3.12 10.80 -1.67
C THR A 37 -2.15 10.86 -0.48
N PRO A 38 -1.92 12.00 0.18
CA PRO A 38 -1.11 12.06 1.40
C PRO A 38 -1.57 11.08 2.49
N GLU A 39 -2.88 10.86 2.60
CA GLU A 39 -3.50 9.97 3.59
C GLU A 39 -3.28 8.49 3.26
N THR A 40 -3.22 8.16 1.96
CA THR A 40 -3.12 6.78 1.45
C THR A 40 -1.73 6.43 0.92
N GLY A 41 -0.85 7.41 0.82
CA GLY A 41 0.52 7.26 0.33
C GLY A 41 1.35 6.32 1.20
N PRO A 42 2.53 5.91 0.75
CA PRO A 42 3.45 5.19 1.62
C PRO A 42 3.96 6.11 2.74
N VAL A 43 4.12 5.57 3.95
CA VAL A 43 4.85 6.25 5.03
C VAL A 43 6.36 6.10 4.75
N PRO A 44 7.11 7.21 4.60
CA PRO A 44 8.54 7.13 4.31
C PRO A 44 9.32 6.47 5.46
N THR A 45 10.06 5.41 5.16
CA THR A 45 10.99 4.78 6.12
C THR A 45 11.96 3.85 5.39
N SER A 46 13.07 3.50 6.05
CA SER A 46 14.07 2.58 5.48
C SER A 46 13.63 1.12 5.62
N SER A 47 13.85 0.33 4.57
CA SER A 47 13.61 -1.12 4.58
C SER A 47 14.46 -1.84 5.63
N GLU A 48 15.67 -1.36 5.87
CA GLU A 48 16.61 -1.93 6.85
C GLU A 48 16.06 -1.84 8.27
N LYS A 49 15.54 -0.68 8.69
CA LYS A 49 14.91 -0.52 10.01
C LYS A 49 13.70 -1.43 10.20
N LYS A 50 12.88 -1.62 9.15
CA LYS A 50 11.75 -2.57 9.17
C LYS A 50 12.23 -4.01 9.38
N ALA A 51 13.27 -4.41 8.65
CA ALA A 51 13.85 -5.75 8.75
C ALA A 51 14.46 -6.00 10.14
N GLU A 52 15.13 -4.99 10.72
CA GLU A 52 15.70 -5.08 12.05
C GLU A 52 14.61 -5.26 13.12
N ALA A 53 13.57 -4.42 13.12
CA ALA A 53 12.46 -4.52 14.06
C ALA A 53 11.75 -5.88 13.94
N ALA A 54 11.45 -6.33 12.71
CA ALA A 54 10.85 -7.64 12.49
C ALA A 54 11.73 -8.78 13.01
N THR A 55 13.05 -8.68 12.82
CA THR A 55 13.99 -9.69 13.33
C THR A 55 13.97 -9.76 14.84
N LYS A 56 13.90 -8.62 15.54
CA LYS A 56 13.80 -8.57 17.01
C LYS A 56 12.50 -9.21 17.50
N VAL A 57 11.35 -8.85 16.92
CA VAL A 57 10.04 -9.46 17.23
C VAL A 57 10.07 -10.98 17.08
N LEU A 58 10.58 -11.47 15.94
CA LEU A 58 10.65 -12.90 15.67
C LEU A 58 11.60 -13.63 16.64
N ARG A 59 12.76 -13.04 16.93
CA ARG A 59 13.74 -13.62 17.87
C ARG A 59 13.19 -13.67 19.29
N GLU A 60 12.54 -12.61 19.74
CA GLU A 60 11.94 -12.55 21.08
C GLU A 60 10.84 -13.59 21.26
N GLY A 61 9.97 -13.74 20.26
CA GLY A 61 8.92 -14.76 20.24
C GLY A 61 9.47 -16.20 20.36
N VAL A 62 10.64 -16.47 19.78
CA VAL A 62 11.33 -17.77 19.84
C VAL A 62 12.10 -17.95 21.14
N LEU A 63 12.91 -16.96 21.52
CA LEU A 63 13.84 -17.05 22.65
C LEU A 63 13.17 -16.83 24.00
N LYS A 64 11.93 -16.32 24.02
CA LYS A 64 11.15 -15.99 25.23
C LYS A 64 11.93 -15.08 26.19
N ARG A 65 12.73 -14.17 25.64
CA ARG A 65 13.49 -13.16 26.36
C ARG A 65 13.46 -11.87 25.57
N ASP A 66 13.49 -10.76 26.30
CA ASP A 66 13.52 -9.42 25.73
C ASP A 66 14.67 -9.25 24.72
N GLN A 67 14.34 -8.79 23.52
CA GLN A 67 15.29 -8.42 22.46
C GLN A 67 15.15 -6.94 22.04
N GLY A 68 14.41 -6.14 22.80
CA GLY A 68 14.07 -4.75 22.48
C GLY A 68 13.17 -4.65 21.26
N ALA A 69 12.24 -5.59 21.11
CA ALA A 69 11.32 -5.63 19.97
C ALA A 69 10.36 -4.44 20.00
N ASP A 70 9.81 -4.11 21.17
CA ASP A 70 8.84 -3.03 21.34
C ASP A 70 9.47 -1.67 21.02
N GLU A 71 10.68 -1.37 21.52
CA GLU A 71 11.37 -0.12 21.21
C GLU A 71 11.73 -0.01 19.73
N ALA A 72 12.07 -1.13 19.09
CA ALA A 72 12.38 -1.15 17.66
C ALA A 72 11.14 -0.89 16.81
N VAL A 73 9.98 -1.37 17.23
CA VAL A 73 8.67 -1.08 16.60
C VAL A 73 8.25 0.36 16.87
N ASP A 74 8.47 0.86 18.08
CA ASP A 74 8.14 2.23 18.48
C ASP A 74 8.94 3.29 17.71
N ALA A 75 10.17 2.98 17.34
CA ALA A 75 11.01 3.85 16.52
C ALA A 75 10.58 3.93 15.04
N LEU A 76 9.69 3.04 14.58
CA LEU A 76 9.16 3.09 13.22
C LEU A 76 8.00 4.10 13.11
N PRO A 77 7.88 4.81 11.98
CA PRO A 77 6.79 5.73 11.79
C PRO A 77 5.46 4.96 11.68
N ASP A 78 4.48 5.39 12.46
CA ASP A 78 3.16 4.77 12.59
C ASP A 78 2.07 5.83 12.40
N ARG A 79 1.09 5.52 11.55
CA ARG A 79 -0.07 6.40 11.28
C ARG A 79 -1.15 6.33 12.36
N THR A 80 -1.09 5.32 13.23
CA THR A 80 -2.11 5.06 14.25
C THR A 80 -1.77 5.66 15.61
N ARG A 81 -0.54 6.16 15.79
CA ARG A 81 -0.13 6.87 17.00
C ARG A 81 -0.50 8.34 16.89
N GLU A 82 -1.29 8.83 17.85
CA GLU A 82 -1.45 10.26 18.05
C GLU A 82 -0.09 10.84 18.47
N SER A 83 0.29 11.95 17.84
CA SER A 83 1.56 12.65 18.10
C SER A 83 1.57 13.37 19.43
#